data_AF-A0A7K0EKT4-F1
#
_entry.id   AF-A0A7K0EKT4-F1
#
_cell.length_a   1.000
_cell.length_b   1.000
_cell.length_c   1.000
_cell.angle_alpha   90.00
_cell.angle_beta   90.00
_cell.angle_gamma   90.00
#
_symmetry.space_group_name_H-M   'P 1'
#
loop_
_entity.id
_entity.type
_entity.pdbx_description
1 polymer ?
#
loop_
_entity_poly.entity_id
_entity_poly.type
_entity_poly.pdbx_seq_one_letter_code
_entity_poly.pdbx_strand_id
1 'polypeptide(L)'
;MKWSFVIQQKLKAAVLLTGIMLLIVLSTFLSRRNINDIDKSFSSIYRDRLVPAVDMVYLSENLYTKRLILERYLFSSAHSSPQEINRLLKKQNRSIDSLLTNYEKTFLIAEEAKSLQLFKNRVNQYGQLENKILHCVQTGYKETGCELFNEKGSVVFQQLIKGLNDLITIQYTEGQSLVKESKSESSQFNLISTLQIAIAIFIGLLILGLIYNSRITTHDKQPFHLN
;
A
#
# COMPACT_ATOMS: atom_id res chain seq x y z
N MET A 1 -49.37 -42.27 -18.19
CA MET A 1 -48.97 -41.61 -16.92
C MET A 1 -47.46 -41.58 -16.61
N LYS A 2 -46.58 -42.41 -17.23
CA LYS A 2 -45.13 -42.43 -16.90
C LYS A 2 -44.28 -41.28 -17.48
N TRP A 3 -44.73 -40.63 -18.55
CA TRP A 3 -44.00 -39.52 -19.19
C TRP A 3 -43.95 -38.24 -18.33
N SER A 4 -45.01 -37.96 -17.57
CA SER A 4 -45.07 -36.80 -16.66
C SER A 4 -43.97 -36.82 -15.60
N PHE A 5 -43.63 -38.00 -15.06
CA PHE A 5 -42.58 -38.15 -14.04
C PHE A 5 -41.17 -37.88 -14.58
N VAL A 6 -40.87 -38.38 -15.78
CA VAL A 6 -39.57 -38.13 -16.45
C VAL A 6 -39.41 -36.66 -16.81
N ILE A 7 -40.48 -36.03 -17.30
CA ILE A 7 -40.49 -34.59 -17.64
C ILE A 7 -40.33 -33.74 -16.38
N GLN A 8 -40.97 -34.10 -15.27
CA GLN A 8 -40.82 -33.40 -13.98
C GLN A 8 -39.40 -33.53 -13.41
N GLN A 9 -38.74 -34.69 -13.52
CA GLN A 9 -37.36 -34.86 -13.08
C GLN A 9 -36.37 -34.05 -13.94
N LYS A 10 -36.56 -34.03 -15.26
CA LYS A 10 -35.74 -33.20 -16.18
C LYS A 10 -35.91 -31.70 -15.92
N LEU A 11 -37.13 -31.24 -15.65
CA LEU A 11 -37.40 -29.84 -15.32
C LEU A 11 -36.78 -29.43 -13.97
N LYS A 12 -36.85 -30.29 -12.94
CA LYS A 12 -36.18 -30.05 -11.65
C LYS A 12 -34.67 -29.93 -11.80
N ALA A 13 -34.05 -30.80 -12.60
CA ALA A 13 -32.62 -30.72 -12.89
C ALA A 13 -32.26 -29.44 -13.65
N ALA A 14 -33.08 -29.03 -14.63
CA ALA A 14 -32.88 -27.79 -15.37
C ALA A 14 -32.96 -26.55 -14.47
N VAL A 15 -33.96 -26.47 -13.58
CA VAL A 15 -34.11 -25.36 -12.62
C VAL A 15 -32.93 -25.29 -11.65
N LEU A 16 -32.46 -26.44 -11.14
CA LEU A 16 -31.27 -26.52 -10.29
C LEU A 16 -30.02 -26.01 -11.02
N LEU A 17 -29.82 -26.43 -12.27
CA LEU A 17 -28.70 -25.99 -13.11
C LEU A 17 -28.76 -24.48 -13.40
N THR A 18 -29.92 -23.96 -13.78
CA THR A 18 -30.11 -22.52 -14.03
C THR A 18 -29.85 -21.70 -12.75
N GLY A 19 -30.31 -22.18 -11.59
CA GLY A 19 -30.05 -21.54 -10.29
C GLY A 19 -28.55 -21.46 -9.97
N ILE A 20 -27.80 -22.55 -10.17
CA ILE A 20 -26.34 -22.53 -10.01
C ILE A 20 -25.70 -21.57 -10.99
N MET A 21 -26.10 -21.60 -12.26
CA MET A 21 -25.51 -20.76 -13.28
C MET A 21 -25.69 -19.28 -12.95
N LEU A 22 -26.88 -18.88 -12.46
CA LEU A 22 -27.14 -17.53 -11.95
C LEU A 22 -26.26 -17.20 -10.74
N LEU A 23 -26.11 -18.12 -9.78
CA LEU A 23 -25.22 -17.94 -8.63
C LEU A 23 -23.75 -17.76 -9.05
N ILE A 24 -23.27 -18.55 -10.02
CA ILE A 24 -21.91 -18.43 -10.57
C ILE A 24 -21.72 -17.07 -11.23
N VAL A 25 -22.67 -16.63 -12.06
CA VAL A 25 -22.59 -15.33 -12.75
C VAL A 25 -22.59 -14.17 -11.75
N LEU A 26 -23.49 -14.21 -10.77
CA LEU A 26 -23.57 -13.17 -9.73
C LEU A 26 -22.31 -13.14 -8.88
N SER A 27 -21.81 -14.30 -8.46
CA SER A 27 -20.55 -14.40 -7.73
C SER A 27 -19.36 -13.92 -8.55
N THR A 28 -19.30 -14.25 -9.84
CA THR A 28 -18.26 -13.75 -10.75
C THR A 28 -18.29 -12.23 -10.84
N PHE A 29 -19.49 -11.63 -10.86
CA PHE A 29 -19.65 -10.18 -10.89
C PHE A 29 -19.19 -9.52 -9.57
N LEU A 30 -19.56 -10.09 -8.42
CA LEU A 30 -19.08 -9.66 -7.10
C LEU A 30 -17.56 -9.81 -6.98
N SER A 31 -17.01 -10.92 -7.48
CA SER A 31 -15.58 -11.23 -7.50
C SER A 31 -14.78 -10.20 -8.29
N ARG A 32 -15.29 -9.75 -9.44
CA ARG A 32 -14.63 -8.71 -10.25
C ARG A 32 -14.52 -7.39 -9.51
N ARG A 33 -15.51 -7.00 -8.70
CA ARG A 33 -15.42 -5.79 -7.87
C ARG A 33 -14.35 -5.93 -6.80
N ASN A 34 -14.35 -7.05 -6.09
CA ASN A 34 -13.39 -7.33 -5.02
C ASN A 34 -11.93 -7.37 -5.55
N ILE A 35 -11.71 -7.92 -6.75
CA ILE A 35 -10.40 -7.89 -7.41
C ILE A 35 -9.95 -6.46 -7.73
N ASN A 36 -10.86 -5.59 -8.17
CA ASN A 36 -10.52 -4.19 -8.44
C ASN A 36 -10.17 -3.42 -7.16
N ASP A 37 -10.80 -3.73 -6.03
CA ASP A 37 -10.52 -3.08 -4.75
C ASP A 37 -9.18 -3.57 -4.15
N ILE A 38 -8.84 -4.85 -4.35
CA ILE A 38 -7.50 -5.39 -4.07
C ILE A 38 -6.44 -4.71 -4.96
N ASP A 39 -6.70 -4.53 -6.26
CA ASP A 39 -5.78 -3.87 -7.18
C ASP A 39 -5.50 -2.41 -6.78
N LYS A 40 -6.54 -1.67 -6.40
CA LYS A 40 -6.40 -0.31 -5.84
C LYS A 40 -5.58 -0.32 -4.56
N SER A 41 -5.90 -1.21 -3.61
CA SER A 41 -5.16 -1.34 -2.35
C SER A 41 -3.69 -1.62 -2.60
N PHE A 42 -3.37 -2.51 -3.53
CA PHE A 42 -2.00 -2.82 -3.93
C PHE A 42 -1.30 -1.60 -4.56
N SER A 43 -1.99 -0.90 -5.48
CA SER A 43 -1.48 0.34 -6.06
C SER A 43 -1.20 1.39 -4.99
N SER A 44 -2.08 1.59 -4.01
CA SER A 44 -1.87 2.55 -2.91
C SER A 44 -0.72 2.12 -1.99
N ILE A 45 -0.63 0.84 -1.62
CA ILE A 45 0.49 0.32 -0.83
C ILE A 45 1.82 0.58 -1.55
N TYR A 46 1.88 0.36 -2.86
CA TYR A 46 3.09 0.58 -3.63
C TYR A 46 3.39 2.08 -3.84
N ARG A 47 2.47 2.82 -4.46
CA ARG A 47 2.68 4.20 -4.94
C ARG A 47 2.60 5.23 -3.82
N ASP A 48 1.71 5.05 -2.85
CA ASP A 48 1.45 6.04 -1.81
C ASP A 48 2.15 5.71 -0.47
N ARG A 49 2.57 4.45 -0.25
CA ARG A 49 3.23 4.05 1.00
C ARG A 49 4.66 3.56 0.84
N LEU A 50 4.95 2.65 -0.10
CA LEU A 50 6.31 2.11 -0.29
C LEU A 50 7.26 3.13 -0.93
N VAL A 51 6.91 3.70 -2.09
CA VAL A 51 7.75 4.69 -2.78
C VAL A 51 8.05 5.89 -1.87
N PRO A 52 7.07 6.49 -1.17
CA PRO A 52 7.34 7.65 -0.33
C PRO A 52 8.13 7.29 0.94
N ALA A 53 8.06 6.05 1.43
CA ALA A 53 8.94 5.58 2.51
C ALA A 53 10.42 5.52 2.05
N VAL A 54 10.68 5.15 0.81
CA VAL A 54 12.03 5.21 0.22
C VAL A 54 12.48 6.67 0.08
N ASP A 55 11.59 7.57 -0.36
CA ASP A 55 11.90 9.01 -0.42
C ASP A 55 12.27 9.58 0.97
N MET A 56 11.63 9.10 2.05
CA MET A 56 11.97 9.47 3.43
C MET A 56 13.37 9.01 3.86
N VAL A 57 13.82 7.85 3.38
CA VAL A 57 15.21 7.39 3.59
C VAL A 57 16.18 8.34 2.89
N TYR A 58 15.94 8.67 1.62
CA TYR A 58 16.77 9.63 0.91
C TYR A 58 16.74 11.02 1.55
N LEU A 59 15.59 11.48 2.07
CA LEU A 59 15.52 12.73 2.83
C LEU A 59 16.44 12.69 4.05
N SER A 60 16.41 11.61 4.82
CA SER A 60 17.31 11.40 5.97
C SER A 60 18.77 11.47 5.53
N GLU A 61 19.15 10.73 4.49
CA GLU A 61 20.52 10.73 3.95
C GLU A 61 20.98 12.13 3.55
N ASN A 62 20.14 12.89 2.84
CA ASN A 62 20.46 14.26 2.43
C ASN A 62 20.67 15.17 3.66
N LEU A 63 19.83 15.06 4.69
CA LEU A 63 19.93 15.85 5.92
C LEU A 63 21.21 15.54 6.70
N TYR A 64 21.53 14.25 6.91
CA TYR A 64 22.76 13.85 7.57
C TYR A 64 23.99 14.24 6.74
N THR A 65 23.93 14.12 5.41
CA THR A 65 25.01 14.54 4.52
C THR A 65 25.29 16.03 4.66
N LYS A 66 24.25 16.88 4.71
CA LYS A 66 24.42 18.33 4.97
C LYS A 66 25.09 18.60 6.31
N ARG A 67 24.64 17.92 7.37
CA ARG A 67 25.25 18.05 8.69
C ARG A 67 26.73 17.66 8.66
N LEU A 68 27.08 16.56 8.01
CA LEU A 68 28.46 16.10 7.88
C LEU A 68 29.34 17.04 7.04
N ILE A 69 28.79 17.64 5.97
CA ILE A 69 29.48 18.66 5.18
C ILE A 69 29.86 19.85 6.06
N LEU A 70 28.92 20.34 6.88
CA LEU A 70 29.17 21.46 7.78
C LEU A 70 30.15 21.08 8.91
N GLU A 71 29.98 19.92 9.51
CA GLU A 71 30.91 19.42 10.53
C GLU A 71 32.34 19.35 10.01
N ARG A 72 32.54 18.78 8.81
CA ARG A 72 33.85 18.74 8.16
C ARG A 72 34.39 20.14 7.89
N TYR A 73 33.56 21.05 7.41
CA TYR A 73 33.98 22.43 7.15
C TYR A 73 34.41 23.18 8.43
N LEU A 74 33.72 22.94 9.54
CA LEU A 74 33.99 23.59 10.82
C LEU A 74 35.20 22.98 11.53
N PHE A 75 35.33 21.66 11.55
CA PHE A 75 36.30 20.98 12.42
C PHE A 75 37.48 20.33 11.69
N SER A 76 37.46 20.23 10.36
CA SER A 76 38.61 19.71 9.61
C SER A 76 39.73 20.75 9.47
N SER A 77 40.97 20.25 9.43
CA SER A 77 42.16 21.00 9.04
C SER A 77 42.24 21.23 7.52
N ALA A 78 41.41 20.56 6.72
CA ALA A 78 41.36 20.74 5.28
C ALA A 78 40.71 22.09 4.91
N HIS A 79 41.40 22.90 4.11
CA HIS A 79 40.90 24.19 3.63
C HIS A 79 39.89 24.01 2.48
N SER A 80 38.64 23.68 2.82
CA SER A 80 37.54 23.75 1.85
C SER A 80 37.12 25.20 1.63
N SER A 81 36.94 25.62 0.38
CA SER A 81 36.51 26.99 0.09
C SER A 81 35.04 27.21 0.51
N PRO A 82 34.66 28.40 1.02
CA PRO A 82 33.27 28.71 1.34
C PRO A 82 32.32 28.55 0.13
N GLN A 83 32.81 28.78 -1.08
CA GLN A 83 32.05 28.60 -2.32
C GLN A 83 31.75 27.12 -2.60
N GLU A 84 32.72 26.23 -2.34
CA GLU A 84 32.55 24.79 -2.51
C GLU A 84 31.52 24.23 -1.54
N ILE A 85 31.60 24.60 -0.26
CA ILE A 85 30.64 24.17 0.76
C ILE A 85 29.23 24.63 0.41
N ASN A 86 29.06 25.88 -0.01
CA ASN A 86 27.78 26.39 -0.48
C ASN A 86 27.23 25.61 -1.68
N ARG A 87 28.09 25.22 -2.63
CA ARG A 87 27.68 24.41 -3.79
C ARG A 87 27.21 23.02 -3.35
N LEU A 88 27.91 22.38 -2.43
CA LEU A 88 27.54 21.06 -1.90
C LEU A 88 26.20 21.13 -1.14
N LEU A 89 26.00 22.12 -0.28
CA LEU A 89 24.74 22.28 0.47
C LEU A 89 23.57 22.60 -0.46
N LYS A 90 23.76 23.45 -1.48
CA LYS A 90 22.73 23.73 -2.50
C LYS A 90 22.34 22.48 -3.29
N LYS A 91 23.27 21.55 -3.54
CA LYS A 91 22.96 20.27 -4.18
C LYS A 91 22.01 19.45 -3.32
N GLN A 92 22.30 19.33 -2.02
CA GLN A 92 21.44 18.59 -1.09
C GLN A 92 20.08 19.26 -0.90
N ASN A 93 20.03 20.60 -0.83
CA ASN A 93 18.75 21.32 -0.72
C ASN A 93 17.84 21.06 -1.93
N ARG A 94 18.36 21.09 -3.16
CA ARG A 94 17.56 20.75 -4.35
C ARG A 94 17.03 19.32 -4.32
N SER A 95 17.82 18.39 -3.82
CA SER A 95 17.42 16.99 -3.66
C SER A 95 16.29 16.87 -2.63
N ILE A 96 16.44 17.50 -1.46
CA ILE A 96 15.40 17.58 -0.42
C ILE A 96 14.11 18.21 -0.97
N ASP A 97 14.20 19.33 -1.68
CA ASP A 97 13.04 20.01 -2.27
C ASP A 97 12.33 19.13 -3.29
N SER A 98 13.09 18.40 -4.13
CA SER A 98 12.52 17.47 -5.10
C SER A 98 11.81 16.29 -4.43
N LEU A 99 12.41 15.70 -3.39
CA LEU A 99 11.81 14.60 -2.64
C LEU A 99 10.53 15.06 -1.95
N LEU A 100 10.53 16.24 -1.33
CA LEU A 100 9.33 16.80 -0.70
C LEU A 100 8.24 17.11 -1.73
N THR A 101 8.60 17.65 -2.89
CA THR A 101 7.64 17.94 -3.96
C THR A 101 7.02 16.66 -4.53
N ASN A 102 7.78 15.56 -4.58
CA ASN A 102 7.25 14.26 -5.00
C ASN A 102 6.32 13.67 -3.94
N TYR A 103 6.71 13.78 -2.67
CA TYR A 103 5.88 13.37 -1.54
C TYR A 103 4.55 14.12 -1.50
N GLU A 104 4.53 15.42 -1.83
CA GLU A 104 3.29 16.22 -1.87
C GLU A 104 2.29 15.79 -2.95
N LYS A 105 2.73 15.03 -3.96
CA LYS A 105 1.87 14.54 -5.04
C LYS A 105 1.18 13.21 -4.70
N THR A 106 1.54 12.59 -3.59
CA THR A 106 0.94 11.33 -3.15
C THR A 106 -0.42 11.58 -2.51
N PHE A 107 -1.16 10.51 -2.23
CA PHE A 107 -2.38 10.63 -1.45
C PHE A 107 -2.08 10.88 0.04
N LEU A 108 -2.14 12.16 0.44
CA LEU A 108 -1.92 12.58 1.83
C LEU A 108 -3.21 12.56 2.64
N ILE A 109 -3.16 11.92 3.82
CA ILE A 109 -4.21 12.08 4.82
C ILE A 109 -4.04 13.40 5.60
N ALA A 110 -5.08 13.83 6.32
CA ALA A 110 -5.07 15.13 7.01
C ALA A 110 -3.92 15.28 8.03
N GLU A 111 -3.65 14.23 8.81
CA GLU A 111 -2.56 14.22 9.79
C GLU A 111 -1.18 14.28 9.10
N GLU A 112 -1.02 13.53 8.02
CA GLU A 112 0.19 13.48 7.21
C GLU A 112 0.49 14.83 6.57
N ALA A 113 -0.50 15.48 5.95
CA ALA A 113 -0.37 16.81 5.36
C ALA A 113 0.05 17.86 6.40
N LYS A 114 -0.53 17.79 7.62
CA LYS A 114 -0.16 18.66 8.74
C LYS A 114 1.29 18.41 9.18
N SER A 115 1.66 17.15 9.36
CA SER A 115 3.02 16.76 9.78
C SER A 115 4.07 17.16 8.73
N LEU A 116 3.74 17.00 7.45
CA LEU A 116 4.59 17.39 6.32
C LEU A 116 4.83 18.90 6.30
N GLN A 117 3.79 19.70 6.51
CA GLN A 117 3.94 21.15 6.57
C GLN A 117 4.83 21.58 7.76
N LEU A 118 4.67 20.95 8.92
CA LEU A 118 5.55 21.19 10.06
C LEU A 118 7.01 20.79 9.76
N PHE A 119 7.22 19.66 9.08
CA PHE A 119 8.53 19.21 8.66
C PHE A 119 9.19 20.19 7.69
N LYS A 120 8.48 20.65 6.66
CA LYS A 120 8.97 21.67 5.70
C LYS A 120 9.42 22.95 6.41
N ASN A 121 8.65 23.40 7.39
CA ASN A 121 9.02 24.55 8.21
C ASN A 121 10.34 24.31 8.97
N ARG A 122 10.53 23.12 9.55
CA ARG A 122 11.78 22.74 10.23
C ARG A 122 12.97 22.65 9.26
N VAL A 123 12.77 22.14 8.05
CA VAL A 123 13.80 22.13 6.99
C VAL A 123 14.27 23.55 6.69
N ASN A 124 13.33 24.50 6.53
CA ASN A 124 13.66 25.91 6.30
C ASN A 124 14.41 26.52 7.50
N GLN A 125 13.92 26.30 8.73
CA GLN A 125 14.58 26.76 9.96
C GLN A 125 16.02 26.25 10.07
N TYR A 126 16.24 24.97 9.74
CA TYR A 126 17.58 24.40 9.71
C TYR A 126 18.44 25.05 8.64
N GLY A 127 17.93 25.23 7.41
CA GLY A 127 18.64 25.92 6.34
C GLY A 127 19.04 27.37 6.70
N GLN A 128 18.18 28.10 7.41
CA GLN A 128 18.51 29.44 7.92
C GLN A 128 19.65 29.40 8.95
N LEU A 129 19.68 28.37 9.80
CA LEU A 129 20.74 28.18 10.78
C LEU A 129 22.07 27.83 10.10
N GLU A 130 22.06 26.98 9.08
CA GLU A 130 23.24 26.66 8.28
C GLU A 130 23.82 27.93 7.64
N ASN A 131 22.98 28.78 7.05
CA ASN A 131 23.43 30.05 6.46
C ASN A 131 24.07 30.97 7.50
N LYS A 132 23.53 31.02 8.74
CA LYS A 132 24.14 31.79 9.84
C LYS A 132 25.51 31.24 10.22
N ILE A 133 25.64 29.92 10.34
CA ILE A 133 26.91 29.25 10.63
C ILE A 133 27.95 29.58 9.56
N LEU A 134 27.59 29.45 8.28
CA LEU A 134 28.49 29.76 7.16
C LEU A 134 28.91 31.23 7.17
N HIS A 135 27.99 32.15 7.46
CA HIS A 135 28.29 33.57 7.55
C HIS A 135 29.31 33.85 8.67
N CYS A 136 29.13 33.30 9.87
CA CYS A 136 30.09 33.43 10.97
C CYS A 136 31.51 33.02 10.53
N VAL A 137 31.65 31.85 9.89
CA VAL A 137 32.95 31.36 9.42
C VAL A 137 33.55 32.29 8.35
N GLN A 138 32.74 32.76 7.39
CA GLN A 138 33.19 33.66 6.32
C GLN A 138 33.67 35.02 6.84
N THR A 139 33.06 35.50 7.92
CA THR A 139 33.43 36.77 8.58
C THR A 139 34.56 36.64 9.60
N GLY A 140 35.18 35.47 9.73
CA GLY A 140 36.31 35.23 10.64
C GLY A 140 35.91 34.75 12.05
N TYR A 141 34.62 34.68 12.37
CA TYR A 141 34.08 34.19 13.65
C TYR A 141 33.85 32.67 13.62
N LYS A 142 34.90 31.90 13.30
CA LYS A 142 34.81 30.44 13.16
C LYS A 142 34.36 29.75 14.45
N GLU A 143 34.89 30.17 15.61
CA GLU A 143 34.56 29.61 16.92
C GLU A 143 33.07 29.76 17.24
N THR A 144 32.49 30.95 17.01
CA THR A 144 31.05 31.20 17.14
C THR A 144 30.23 30.33 16.19
N GLY A 145 30.72 30.08 14.97
CA GLY A 145 30.10 29.14 14.03
C GLY A 145 30.08 27.70 14.55
N CYS A 146 31.18 27.26 15.18
CA CYS A 146 31.29 25.94 15.80
C CYS A 146 30.35 25.78 17.01
N GLU A 147 30.28 26.78 17.88
CA GLU A 147 29.36 26.82 19.03
C GLU A 147 27.90 26.76 18.55
N LEU A 148 27.54 27.60 17.58
CA LEU A 148 26.20 27.63 17.01
C LEU A 148 25.80 26.29 16.37
N PHE A 149 26.75 25.58 15.74
CA PHE A 149 26.53 24.25 15.18
C PHE A 149 26.33 23.19 16.27
N ASN A 150 27.17 23.18 17.31
CA ASN A 150 27.14 22.17 18.36
C ASN A 150 25.95 22.33 19.31
N GLU A 151 25.55 23.55 19.61
CA GLU A 151 24.45 23.83 20.54
C GLU A 151 23.12 23.87 19.79
N LYS A 152 22.74 25.07 19.32
CA LYS A 152 21.47 25.30 18.64
C LYS A 152 21.32 24.41 17.41
N GLY A 153 22.40 24.19 16.66
CA GLY A 153 22.43 23.33 15.49
C GLY A 153 22.09 21.88 15.80
N SER A 154 22.58 21.32 16.90
CA SER A 154 22.23 19.96 17.32
C SER A 154 20.77 19.85 17.73
N VAL A 155 20.24 20.81 18.49
CA VAL A 155 18.83 20.80 18.94
C VAL A 155 17.88 20.91 17.74
N VAL A 156 18.12 21.88 16.84
CA VAL A 156 17.27 22.07 15.65
C VAL A 156 17.34 20.85 14.74
N PHE A 157 18.53 20.26 14.56
CA PHE A 157 18.69 19.05 13.75
C PHE A 157 17.98 17.83 14.36
N GLN A 158 18.08 17.62 15.68
CA GLN A 158 17.36 16.53 16.35
C GLN A 158 15.84 16.68 16.20
N GLN A 159 15.31 17.90 16.33
CA GLN A 159 13.90 18.16 16.10
C GLN A 159 13.48 17.93 14.65
N LEU A 160 14.35 18.24 13.70
CA LEU A 160 14.12 17.99 12.28
C LEU A 160 14.05 16.48 12.00
N ILE A 161 15.00 15.69 12.49
CA ILE A 161 15.01 14.23 12.34
C ILE A 161 13.82 13.60 13.07
N LYS A 162 13.42 14.13 14.24
CA LYS A 162 12.20 13.69 14.91
C LYS A 162 10.96 13.91 14.04
N GLY A 163 10.82 15.10 13.44
CA GLY A 163 9.70 15.37 12.53
C GLY A 163 9.68 14.45 11.30
N LEU A 164 10.86 14.07 10.80
CA LEU A 164 10.97 13.06 9.73
C LEU A 164 10.49 11.67 10.21
N ASN A 165 10.91 11.26 11.41
CA ASN A 165 10.49 9.97 11.98
C ASN A 165 8.99 9.94 12.28
N ASP A 166 8.40 11.06 12.70
CA ASP A 166 6.96 11.18 12.91
C ASP A 166 6.21 10.94 11.57
N LEU A 167 6.69 11.50 10.46
CA LEU A 167 6.15 11.22 9.11
C LEU A 167 6.30 9.75 8.70
N ILE A 168 7.47 9.15 8.93
CA ILE A 168 7.70 7.72 8.66
C ILE A 168 6.74 6.84 9.48
N THR A 169 6.48 7.21 10.74
CA THR A 169 5.57 6.48 11.61
C THR A 169 4.12 6.54 11.12
N ILE A 170 3.69 7.71 10.63
CA ILE A 170 2.37 7.87 9.98
C ILE A 170 2.29 6.96 8.75
N GLN A 171 3.29 7.00 7.86
CA GLN A 171 3.36 6.16 6.67
C GLN A 171 3.28 4.66 6.98
N TYR A 172 4.00 4.21 8.01
CA TYR A 172 3.97 2.82 8.45
C TYR A 172 2.60 2.41 8.98
N THR A 173 1.97 3.27 9.78
CA THR A 173 0.65 2.99 10.36
C THR A 173 -0.44 2.92 9.28
N GLU A 174 -0.44 3.87 8.35
CA GLU A 174 -1.38 3.88 7.21
C GLU A 174 -1.14 2.70 6.26
N GLY A 175 0.12 2.35 6.00
CA GLY A 175 0.46 1.17 5.22
C GLY A 175 -0.07 -0.14 5.83
N GLN A 176 0.01 -0.28 7.16
CA GLN A 176 -0.58 -1.44 7.85
C GLN A 176 -2.10 -1.48 7.76
N SER A 177 -2.77 -0.33 7.84
CA SER A 177 -4.22 -0.23 7.67
C SER A 177 -4.66 -0.72 6.30
N LEU A 178 -3.98 -0.30 5.22
CA LEU A 178 -4.25 -0.75 3.85
C LEU A 178 -4.03 -2.26 3.67
N VAL A 179 -2.97 -2.83 4.26
CA VAL A 179 -2.73 -4.28 4.22
C VAL A 179 -3.84 -5.04 4.95
N LYS A 180 -4.31 -4.53 6.09
CA LYS A 180 -5.39 -5.15 6.86
C LYS A 180 -6.72 -5.12 6.11
N GLU A 181 -7.02 -4.01 5.44
CA GLU A 181 -8.20 -3.85 4.60
C GLU A 181 -8.18 -4.83 3.42
N SER A 182 -7.07 -4.89 2.68
CA SER A 182 -6.89 -5.84 1.57
C SER A 182 -7.02 -7.31 1.99
N LYS A 183 -6.51 -7.68 3.18
CA LYS A 183 -6.68 -9.02 3.74
C LYS A 183 -8.14 -9.33 4.09
N SER A 184 -8.87 -8.36 4.64
CA SER A 184 -10.29 -8.50 4.96
C SER A 184 -11.12 -8.74 3.70
N GLU A 185 -10.86 -7.97 2.64
CA GLU A 185 -11.52 -8.13 1.34
C GLU A 185 -11.19 -9.49 0.70
N SER A 186 -9.93 -9.93 0.76
CA SER A 186 -9.50 -11.25 0.27
C SER A 186 -10.18 -12.40 1.00
N SER A 187 -10.33 -12.31 2.33
CA SER A 187 -10.98 -13.33 3.16
C SER A 187 -12.47 -13.49 2.81
N GLN A 188 -13.19 -12.38 2.66
CA GLN A 188 -14.60 -12.39 2.25
C GLN A 188 -14.79 -13.07 0.88
N PHE A 189 -13.91 -12.78 -0.06
CA PHE A 189 -13.89 -13.44 -1.37
C PHE A 189 -13.66 -14.95 -1.27
N ASN A 190 -12.67 -15.39 -0.49
CA ASN A 190 -12.37 -16.82 -0.33
C ASN A 190 -13.54 -17.59 0.29
N LEU A 191 -14.24 -17.00 1.26
CA LEU A 191 -15.42 -17.61 1.88
C LEU A 191 -16.56 -17.79 0.87
N ILE A 192 -16.89 -16.73 0.11
CA ILE A 192 -17.95 -16.78 -0.91
C ILE A 192 -17.62 -17.81 -2.00
N SER A 193 -16.39 -17.81 -2.49
CA SER A 193 -15.92 -18.75 -3.52
C SER A 193 -15.97 -20.21 -3.05
N THR A 194 -15.53 -20.47 -1.81
CA THR A 194 -15.55 -21.82 -1.23
C THR A 194 -16.98 -22.35 -1.07
N LEU A 195 -17.90 -21.51 -0.59
CA LEU A 195 -19.31 -21.87 -0.44
C LEU A 195 -19.95 -22.18 -1.80
N GLN A 196 -19.64 -21.39 -2.83
CA GLN A 196 -20.12 -21.61 -4.19
C GLN A 196 -19.65 -22.95 -4.75
N ILE A 197 -18.37 -23.30 -4.57
CA ILE A 197 -17.82 -24.59 -5.01
C ILE A 197 -18.53 -25.74 -4.28
N ALA A 198 -18.72 -25.63 -2.96
CA ALA A 198 -19.42 -26.63 -2.17
C ALA A 198 -20.87 -26.85 -2.64
N ILE A 199 -21.61 -25.77 -2.90
CA ILE A 199 -22.98 -25.82 -3.43
C ILE A 199 -23.01 -26.45 -4.82
N ALA A 200 -22.07 -26.09 -5.70
CA ALA A 200 -21.98 -26.64 -7.05
C ALA A 200 -21.73 -28.16 -7.03
N ILE A 201 -20.82 -28.64 -6.17
CA ILE A 201 -20.55 -30.07 -5.98
C ILE A 201 -21.81 -30.78 -5.45
N PHE A 202 -22.44 -30.22 -4.40
CA PHE A 202 -23.63 -30.82 -3.79
C PHE A 202 -24.77 -31.00 -4.80
N ILE A 203 -25.05 -29.96 -5.61
CA ILE A 203 -26.10 -30.05 -6.62
C ILE A 203 -25.69 -30.98 -7.77
N GLY A 204 -24.41 -31.00 -8.15
CA GLY A 204 -23.89 -31.97 -9.11
C GLY A 204 -24.17 -33.41 -8.69
N LEU A 205 -23.96 -33.73 -7.41
CA LEU A 205 -24.31 -35.03 -6.83
C LEU A 205 -25.82 -35.30 -6.84
N LEU A 206 -26.65 -34.31 -6.52
CA LEU A 206 -28.11 -34.44 -6.61
C LEU A 206 -28.58 -34.76 -8.04
N ILE A 207 -28.02 -34.09 -9.04
CA ILE A 207 -28.35 -34.33 -10.45
C ILE A 207 -27.94 -35.75 -10.86
N LEU A 208 -26.73 -36.20 -10.48
CA LEU A 208 -26.28 -37.57 -10.73
C LEU A 208 -27.23 -38.60 -10.10
N GLY A 209 -27.67 -38.37 -8.86
CA GLY A 209 -28.65 -39.21 -8.18
C GLY A 209 -30.01 -39.26 -8.88
N LEU A 210 -30.52 -38.11 -9.34
CA LEU A 210 -31.76 -38.03 -10.13
C LEU A 210 -31.65 -38.81 -11.45
N ILE A 211 -30.52 -38.69 -12.15
CA ILE A 211 -30.27 -39.41 -13.40
C ILE A 211 -30.19 -40.92 -13.16
N TYR A 212 -29.46 -41.36 -12.12
CA TYR A 212 -29.32 -42.78 -11.78
C TYR A 212 -30.68 -43.42 -11.46
N ASN A 213 -31.49 -42.77 -10.63
CA ASN A 213 -32.83 -43.26 -10.25
C ASN A 213 -33.82 -43.24 -11.43
N SER A 214 -33.68 -42.28 -12.36
CA SER A 214 -34.47 -42.24 -13.59
C SER A 214 -34.20 -43.43 -14.52
N ARG A 215 -32.96 -43.96 -14.57
CA ARG A 215 -32.62 -45.14 -15.40
C ARG A 215 -33.19 -46.45 -14.85
N ILE A 216 -33.34 -46.59 -13.52
CA ILE A 216 -33.86 -47.81 -12.88
C ILE A 216 -35.35 -48.03 -13.22
N THR A 217 -36.10 -46.97 -13.48
CA THR A 217 -37.53 -47.07 -13.83
C THR A 217 -37.80 -47.42 -15.29
N THR A 218 -36.76 -47.49 -16.14
CA THR A 218 -36.85 -47.82 -17.57
C THR A 218 -36.53 -49.28 -17.93
N HIS A 219 -36.25 -50.18 -16.98
CA HIS A 219 -35.96 -51.58 -17.32
C HIS A 219 -37.22 -52.36 -17.74
N ASP A 220 -37.11 -53.02 -18.89
CA ASP A 220 -38.09 -53.77 -19.68
C ASP A 220 -39.17 -54.57 -18.95
N LYS A 221 -40.41 -54.41 -19.43
CA LYS A 221 -41.41 -55.49 -19.36
C LYS A 221 -41.24 -56.36 -20.60
N GLN A 222 -40.52 -57.47 -20.49
CA GLN A 222 -40.65 -58.53 -21.49
C GLN A 222 -42.07 -59.13 -21.41
N PRO A 223 -42.76 -59.35 -22.55
CA PRO A 223 -44.02 -60.06 -22.54
C PRO A 223 -43.77 -61.53 -22.24
N PHE A 224 -44.23 -62.00 -21.07
CA PHE A 224 -44.29 -63.43 -20.78
C PHE A 224 -45.32 -64.07 -21.71
N HIS A 225 -44.84 -64.81 -22.71
CA HIS A 225 -45.66 -65.77 -23.44
C HIS A 225 -45.71 -67.06 -22.61
N LEU A 226 -46.86 -67.36 -22.00
CA LEU A 226 -47.16 -68.67 -21.46
C LEU A 226 -47.87 -69.46 -22.57
N ASN A 227 -47.31 -70.64 -22.90
CA ASN A 227 -47.91 -71.64 -23.79
C ASN A 227 -49.20 -72.21 -23.20
#